data_AF-A0AAV4AS65-F1
#
_entry.id   AF-A0AAV4AS65-F1
#
_cell.length_a   1.000
_cell.length_b   1.000
_cell.length_c   1.000
_cell.angle_alpha   90.00
_cell.angle_beta   90.00
_cell.angle_gamma   90.00
#
_symmetry.space_group_name_H-M   'P 1'
#
loop_
_entity.id
_entity.type
_entity.pdbx_description
1 polymer ?
#
loop_
_entity_poly.entity_id
_entity_poly.type
_entity_poly.pdbx_seq_one_letter_code
_entity_poly.pdbx_strand_id
1 'polypeptide(L)'
;MKINSEGSFDMSDNSRSERPLRTCGDAGVTAVEQSLAADRRMSCKEIAENVLIPESSFHRALMDQLIKSKMFSKWIPHPLTPDQKDRRVILSSQFIQRFQR
;
A
#
# COMPACT_ATOMS: atom_id res chain seq x y z
N MET A 1 35.77 17.54 -6.28
CA MET A 1 36.32 17.99 -5.00
C MET A 1 35.69 19.33 -4.65
N LYS A 2 34.82 19.35 -3.64
CA LYS A 2 34.35 20.57 -3.01
C LYS A 2 35.00 20.63 -1.63
N ILE A 3 35.45 21.81 -1.23
CA ILE A 3 36.10 22.03 0.07
C ILE A 3 35.01 22.59 0.98
N ASN A 4 34.82 21.95 2.13
CA ASN A 4 33.83 22.36 3.11
C ASN A 4 34.39 23.58 3.88
N SER A 5 33.53 24.38 4.52
CA SER A 5 33.97 25.54 5.32
C SER A 5 34.97 25.18 6.45
N GLU A 6 35.00 23.91 6.85
CA GLU A 6 35.90 23.31 7.85
C GLU A 6 37.26 22.84 7.27
N GLY A 7 37.53 23.07 5.97
CA GLY A 7 38.80 22.69 5.34
C GLY A 7 38.99 21.19 5.05
N SER A 8 37.98 20.36 5.31
CA SER A 8 37.99 18.94 4.94
C SER A 8 37.54 18.75 3.49
N PHE A 9 38.21 17.86 2.76
CA PHE A 9 37.84 17.47 1.40
C PHE A 9 36.67 16.49 1.44
N ASP A 10 35.54 16.90 0.88
CA ASP A 10 34.44 15.98 0.66
C ASP A 10 34.79 15.02 -0.47
N MET A 11 35.08 13.77 -0.09
CA MET A 11 35.34 12.64 -0.99
C MET A 11 34.05 11.96 -1.43
N SER A 12 32.88 12.45 -1.01
CA SER A 12 31.61 11.94 -1.51
C SER A 12 31.43 12.29 -2.99
N ASP A 13 30.76 11.39 -3.70
CA ASP A 13 30.49 11.59 -5.11
C ASP A 13 29.40 12.66 -5.28
N ASN A 14 29.58 13.56 -6.25
CA ASN A 14 28.55 14.56 -6.54
C ASN A 14 27.28 13.87 -7.04
N SER A 15 26.10 14.46 -6.76
CA SER A 15 24.83 13.96 -7.26
C SER A 15 24.89 13.74 -8.77
N ARG A 16 24.86 12.47 -9.18
CA ARG A 16 24.84 12.10 -10.60
C ARG A 16 23.45 12.37 -11.15
N SER A 17 23.35 12.70 -12.44
CA SER A 17 22.07 12.71 -13.13
C SER A 17 21.48 11.30 -13.09
N GLU A 18 20.52 11.07 -12.20
CA GLU A 18 19.84 9.79 -12.09
C GLU A 18 18.99 9.54 -13.33
N ARG A 19 18.74 8.26 -13.63
CA ARG A 19 17.69 7.89 -14.60
C ARG A 19 16.39 8.54 -14.12
N PRO A 20 15.62 9.24 -14.98
CA PRO A 20 14.38 9.87 -14.57
C PRO A 20 13.49 8.84 -13.86
N LEU A 21 13.34 9.02 -12.54
CA LEU A 21 12.69 8.08 -11.63
C LEU A 21 11.16 8.08 -11.82
N ARG A 22 10.64 9.09 -12.52
CA ARG A 22 9.20 9.31 -12.72
C ARG A 22 8.73 8.62 -13.99
N THR A 23 8.49 7.31 -13.91
CA THR A 23 7.77 6.61 -15.00
C THR A 23 6.24 6.69 -14.83
N CYS A 24 5.77 7.03 -13.63
CA CYS A 24 4.37 7.29 -13.33
C CYS A 24 4.22 8.73 -12.81
N GLY A 25 3.36 9.54 -13.43
CA GLY A 25 3.04 10.89 -12.93
C GLY A 25 2.11 10.84 -11.72
N ASP A 26 1.98 11.95 -10.99
CA ASP A 26 1.18 12.02 -9.76
C ASP A 26 -0.27 11.53 -9.96
N ALA A 27 -0.86 11.82 -11.14
CA ALA A 27 -2.19 11.34 -11.52
C ALA A 27 -2.29 9.80 -11.59
N GLY A 28 -1.25 9.12 -12.08
CA GLY A 28 -1.23 7.66 -12.15
C GLY A 28 -1.08 7.03 -10.77
N VAL A 29 -0.34 7.67 -9.87
CA VAL A 29 -0.20 7.22 -8.47
C VAL A 29 -1.53 7.30 -7.74
N THR A 30 -2.26 8.40 -7.92
CA THR A 30 -3.60 8.56 -7.36
C THR A 30 -4.56 7.52 -7.93
N ALA A 31 -4.50 7.22 -9.22
CA ALA A 31 -5.35 6.19 -9.83
C ALA A 31 -5.05 4.78 -9.31
N VAL A 32 -3.78 4.46 -9.04
CA VAL A 32 -3.38 3.20 -8.37
C VAL A 32 -3.95 3.14 -6.95
N GLU A 33 -3.86 4.24 -6.19
CA GLU A 33 -4.40 4.29 -4.82
C GLU A 33 -5.92 4.11 -4.78
N GLN A 34 -6.65 4.75 -5.69
CA GLN A 34 -8.09 4.58 -5.83
C GLN A 34 -8.48 3.15 -6.20
N SER A 35 -7.73 2.52 -7.12
CA SER A 35 -7.96 1.14 -7.52
C SER A 35 -7.77 0.16 -6.36
N LEU A 36 -6.71 0.36 -5.55
CA LEU A 36 -6.48 -0.41 -4.33
C LEU A 36 -7.53 -0.17 -3.24
N ALA A 37 -8.07 1.04 -3.14
CA ALA A 37 -9.12 1.37 -2.19
C ALA A 37 -10.46 0.70 -2.55
N ALA A 38 -10.75 0.56 -3.85
CA ALA A 38 -11.95 -0.10 -4.34
C ALA A 38 -11.91 -1.62 -4.12
N ASP A 39 -10.82 -2.29 -4.53
CA ASP A 39 -10.63 -3.72 -4.24
C ASP A 39 -9.16 -4.03 -3.95
N ARG A 40 -8.92 -4.48 -2.71
CA ARG A 40 -7.59 -4.87 -2.20
C ARG A 40 -7.15 -6.27 -2.63
N ARG A 41 -8.04 -7.04 -3.27
CA ARG A 41 -7.78 -8.44 -3.65
C ARG A 41 -7.36 -8.61 -5.11
N MET A 42 -7.43 -7.56 -5.91
CA MET A 42 -6.98 -7.58 -7.31
C MET A 42 -5.49 -7.87 -7.41
N SER A 43 -5.10 -8.54 -8.50
CA SER A 43 -3.70 -8.80 -8.82
C SER A 43 -2.98 -7.53 -9.24
N CYS A 44 -1.67 -7.44 -8.97
CA CYS A 44 -0.84 -6.32 -9.42
C CYS A 44 -0.95 -6.08 -10.94
N LYS A 45 -1.02 -7.16 -11.71
CA LYS A 45 -1.16 -7.11 -13.17
C LYS A 45 -2.50 -6.52 -13.60
N GLU A 46 -3.60 -6.95 -12.97
CA GLU A 46 -4.94 -6.44 -13.27
C GLU A 46 -5.04 -4.96 -12.95
N ILE A 47 -4.47 -4.52 -11.82
CA ILE A 47 -4.45 -3.10 -11.45
C ILE A 47 -3.59 -2.30 -12.44
N ALA A 48 -2.43 -2.81 -12.84
CA ALA A 48 -1.56 -2.15 -13.81
C ALA A 48 -2.26 -1.99 -15.18
N GLU A 49 -2.98 -3.02 -15.64
CA GLU A 49 -3.80 -2.99 -16.85
C GLU A 49 -4.95 -1.97 -16.73
N ASN A 50 -5.65 -1.93 -15.60
CA ASN A 50 -6.75 -1.00 -15.35
C ASN A 50 -6.30 0.47 -15.36
N VAL A 51 -5.10 0.75 -14.83
CA VAL A 51 -4.55 2.11 -14.76
C VAL A 51 -3.68 2.45 -15.99
N LEU A 52 -3.52 1.51 -16.94
CA LEU A 52 -2.70 1.65 -18.16
C LEU A 52 -1.24 2.04 -17.87
N ILE A 53 -0.68 1.52 -16.77
CA ILE A 53 0.72 1.74 -16.36
C ILE A 53 1.50 0.45 -16.61
N PRO A 54 2.75 0.52 -17.13
CA PRO A 54 3.59 -0.66 -17.21
C PRO A 54 3.87 -1.26 -15.82
N GLU A 55 3.78 -2.59 -15.71
CA GLU A 55 3.89 -3.34 -14.44
C GLU A 55 5.15 -2.98 -13.63
N SER A 56 6.28 -2.74 -14.29
CA SER A 56 7.54 -2.34 -13.64
C SER A 56 7.45 -0.98 -12.94
N SER A 57 6.66 -0.05 -13.48
CA SER A 57 6.45 1.28 -12.91
C SER A 57 5.38 1.25 -11.83
N PHE A 58 4.38 0.38 -12.00
CA PHE A 58 3.39 0.09 -10.97
C PHE A 58 4.04 -0.45 -9.70
N HIS A 59 4.94 -1.44 -9.80
CA HIS A 59 5.65 -1.98 -8.65
C HIS A 59 6.49 -0.91 -7.91
N ARG A 60 7.14 -0.02 -8.64
CA ARG A 60 7.88 1.11 -8.04
C ARG A 60 6.94 2.09 -7.34
N ALA A 61 5.84 2.49 -7.98
CA ALA A 61 4.85 3.38 -7.37
C ALA A 61 4.26 2.78 -6.08
N LEU A 62 3.99 1.46 -6.08
CA LEU A 62 3.50 0.77 -4.89
C LEU A 62 4.50 0.77 -3.73
N MET A 63 5.77 0.45 -3.99
CA MET A 63 6.78 0.29 -2.95
C MET A 63 7.36 1.63 -2.49
N ASP A 64 7.75 2.49 -3.44
CA ASP A 64 8.53 3.68 -3.17
C ASP A 64 7.65 4.89 -2.81
N GLN A 65 6.46 5.00 -3.41
CA GLN A 65 5.58 6.16 -3.23
C GLN A 65 4.40 5.89 -2.30
N LEU A 66 3.69 4.77 -2.48
CA LEU A 66 2.52 4.41 -1.67
C LEU A 66 2.87 3.59 -0.42
N ILE A 67 4.11 3.07 -0.36
CA ILE A 67 4.66 2.26 0.75
C ILE A 67 3.67 1.15 1.14
N LYS A 68 3.19 0.39 0.14
CA LYS A 68 2.23 -0.71 0.36
C LYS A 68 2.96 -2.05 0.32
N SER A 69 2.57 -2.95 1.21
CA SER A 69 3.02 -4.35 1.21
C SER A 69 1.86 -5.30 0.95
N LYS A 70 2.17 -6.47 0.37
CA LYS A 70 1.17 -7.51 0.15
C LYS A 70 0.78 -8.15 1.48
N MET A 71 -0.51 -8.10 1.81
CA MET A 71 -1.06 -8.75 2.99
C MET A 71 -1.96 -9.91 2.56
N PHE A 72 -1.71 -11.09 3.09
CA PHE A 72 -2.58 -12.25 2.86
C PHE A 72 -3.84 -12.14 3.74
N SER A 73 -4.98 -12.59 3.20
CA SER A 73 -6.20 -12.70 3.98
C SER A 73 -6.05 -13.73 5.08
N LYS A 74 -6.62 -13.45 6.25
CA LYS A 74 -6.72 -14.44 7.34
C LYS A 74 -7.64 -15.58 6.93
N TRP A 75 -7.31 -16.80 7.32
CA TRP A 75 -8.17 -17.96 7.12
C TRP A 75 -9.43 -17.84 7.99
N ILE A 76 -10.58 -18.17 7.41
CA ILE A 76 -11.89 -18.09 8.06
C ILE A 76 -12.52 -19.49 8.03
N PRO A 77 -12.87 -20.10 9.18
CA PRO A 77 -13.38 -21.46 9.23
C PRO A 77 -14.63 -21.73 8.39
N HIS A 78 -15.54 -20.76 8.33
CA HIS A 78 -16.75 -20.85 7.51
C HIS A 78 -17.30 -19.44 7.20
N PRO A 79 -17.82 -19.18 5.99
CA PRO A 79 -18.49 -17.92 5.66
C PRO A 79 -19.80 -17.77 6.45
N LEU A 80 -19.94 -16.67 7.19
CA LEU A 80 -21.16 -16.40 7.95
C LEU A 80 -22.24 -15.78 7.06
N THR A 81 -23.46 -16.29 7.18
CA THR A 81 -24.67 -15.66 6.64
C THR A 81 -24.97 -14.33 7.36
N PRO A 82 -25.75 -13.42 6.75
CA PRO A 82 -26.15 -12.16 7.40
C PRO A 82 -26.76 -12.38 8.79
N ASP A 83 -27.74 -13.27 8.89
CA ASP A 83 -28.42 -13.60 10.16
C ASP A 83 -27.45 -14.10 11.24
N GLN A 84 -26.46 -14.92 10.85
CA GLN A 84 -25.44 -15.41 11.79
C GLN A 84 -24.54 -14.28 12.30
N LYS A 85 -24.24 -13.27 11.47
CA LYS A 85 -23.46 -12.10 11.90
C LYS A 85 -24.25 -11.28 12.92
N ASP A 86 -25.53 -11.03 12.65
CA ASP A 86 -26.39 -10.24 13.53
C ASP A 86 -26.53 -10.92 14.90
N ARG A 87 -26.80 -12.22 14.91
CA ARG A 87 -26.84 -13.01 16.16
C ARG A 87 -25.53 -12.95 16.92
N ARG A 88 -24.38 -13.03 16.24
CA ARG A 88 -23.07 -12.93 16.90
C ARG A 88 -22.88 -11.56 17.57
N VAL A 89 -23.23 -10.47 16.88
CA VAL A 89 -23.11 -9.11 17.45
C VAL A 89 -23.98 -8.98 18.70
N ILE A 90 -25.26 -9.38 18.63
CA ILE A 90 -26.20 -9.30 19.76
C ILE A 90 -25.68 -10.08 20.97
N LEU A 91 -25.28 -11.34 20.78
CA LEU A 91 -24.81 -12.19 21.87
C LEU A 91 -23.50 -11.66 22.47
N SER A 92 -22.57 -11.22 21.63
CA SER A 92 -21.32 -10.62 22.11
C SER A 92 -21.58 -9.36 22.94
N SER A 93 -22.49 -8.48 22.50
CA SER A 93 -22.87 -7.29 23.28
C SER A 93 -23.52 -7.65 24.62
N GLN A 94 -24.40 -8.66 24.65
CA GLN A 94 -25.01 -9.15 25.89
C GLN A 94 -23.96 -9.72 26.86
N PHE A 95 -23.01 -10.51 26.36
CA PHE A 95 -21.94 -11.05 27.19
C PHE A 95 -21.03 -9.95 27.73
N ILE A 96 -20.65 -8.98 26.91
CA ILE A 96 -19.86 -7.82 27.35
C ILE A 96 -20.58 -7.10 28.49
N GLN A 97 -21.86 -6.77 28.32
CA GLN A 97 -22.66 -6.09 29.36
C GLN A 97 -22.81 -6.92 30.64
N ARG A 98 -22.88 -8.25 30.51
CA ARG A 98 -23.06 -9.18 31.63
C ARG A 98 -21.80 -9.35 32.47
N PHE A 99 -20.63 -9.31 31.84
CA PHE A 99 -19.35 -9.70 32.45
C PHE A 99 -18.33 -8.56 32.63
N GLN A 100 -18.52 -7.39 31.98
CA GLN A 100 -17.70 -6.19 32.22
C GLN A 100 -18.28 -5.27 33.31
N ARG A 101 -18.87 -5.86 34.37
CA ARG A 101 -19.23 -5.13 35.59
C ARG A 101 -18.08 -5.16 36.57
#